data_AF-A0A7C7WQ04-F1
#
_entry.id   AF-A0A7C7WQ04-F1
#
_cell.length_a   1.000
_cell.length_b   1.000
_cell.length_c   1.000
_cell.angle_alpha   90.00
_cell.angle_beta   90.00
_cell.angle_gamma   90.00
#
_symmetry.space_group_name_H-M   'P 1'
#
loop_
_entity.id
_entity.type
_entity.pdbx_description
1 polymer ?
#
loop_
_entity_poly.entity_id
_entity_poly.type
_entity_poly.pdbx_seq_one_letter_code
_entity_poly.pdbx_strand_id
1 'polypeptide(L)'
;MQPAISPDGDWIAYTSDRTGTFEAYVARVPALGDRLLLSTDGGQARVWSDDGSELFYRRLSDGAMMMVPIAGSPVLTPGPAELLSKAAGYSTGAAIGDEVFVNNYDVTANGQRFLMLTGNNPQVRVNVVYNWRRELLERACNEGDL
;
A
#
# COMPACT_ATOMS: atom_id res chain seq x y z
N MET A 1 2.67 2.24 11.63
CA MET A 1 1.23 2.10 11.34
C MET A 1 0.74 3.40 10.75
N GLN A 2 0.45 3.45 9.44
CA GLN A 2 -0.05 4.65 8.79
C GLN A 2 -1.49 4.37 8.34
N PRO A 3 -2.48 5.07 8.89
CA PRO A 3 -3.84 4.98 8.38
C PRO A 3 -3.92 5.70 7.01
N ALA A 4 -4.85 5.25 6.15
CA ALA A 4 -5.06 5.83 4.83
C ALA A 4 -6.52 6.26 4.66
N ILE A 5 -6.73 7.51 4.26
CA ILE A 5 -8.06 8.04 3.94
C ILE A 5 -8.43 7.60 2.53
N SER A 6 -9.68 7.21 2.30
CA SER A 6 -10.21 6.88 0.98
C SER A 6 -10.20 8.10 0.05
N PRO A 7 -10.19 7.92 -1.27
CA PRO A 7 -10.18 9.05 -2.21
C PRO A 7 -11.36 10.01 -2.06
N ASP A 8 -12.53 9.50 -1.64
CA ASP A 8 -13.72 10.30 -1.37
C ASP A 8 -13.71 11.01 0.01
N GLY A 9 -12.74 10.69 0.87
CA GLY A 9 -12.58 11.29 2.20
C GLY A 9 -13.51 10.74 3.29
N ASP A 10 -14.43 9.83 2.94
CA ASP A 10 -15.48 9.36 3.84
C ASP A 10 -15.05 8.16 4.70
N TRP A 11 -13.94 7.50 4.35
CA TRP A 11 -13.47 6.28 4.99
C TRP A 11 -11.99 6.35 5.37
N ILE A 12 -11.64 5.65 6.45
CA ILE A 12 -10.26 5.48 6.90
C ILE A 12 -9.93 3.99 7.00
N ALA A 13 -8.88 3.58 6.32
CA ALA A 13 -8.26 2.27 6.47
C ALA A 13 -7.23 2.31 7.59
N TYR A 14 -7.23 1.31 8.47
CA TYR A 14 -6.31 1.22 9.59
C TYR A 14 -6.08 -0.24 10.02
N THR A 15 -5.09 -0.45 10.87
CA THR A 15 -4.76 -1.77 11.44
C THR A 15 -5.16 -1.82 12.91
N SER A 16 -5.76 -2.92 13.36
CA SER A 16 -6.15 -3.13 14.77
C SER A 16 -6.11 -4.59 15.17
N ASP A 17 -5.77 -4.87 16.41
CA ASP A 17 -5.64 -6.20 17.02
C ASP A 17 -6.92 -6.71 17.72
N ARG A 18 -8.09 -6.14 17.39
CA ARG A 18 -9.36 -6.40 18.09
C ARG A 18 -9.83 -7.86 18.07
N THR A 19 -9.38 -8.63 17.09
CA THR A 19 -9.67 -10.07 16.96
C THR A 19 -8.64 -10.95 17.67
N GLY A 20 -7.64 -10.35 18.34
CA GLY A 20 -6.49 -11.04 18.92
C GLY A 20 -5.28 -11.13 17.99
N THR A 21 -5.41 -10.68 16.73
CA THR A 21 -4.32 -10.49 15.77
C THR A 21 -4.53 -9.20 15.01
N PHE A 22 -3.45 -8.58 14.51
CA PHE A 22 -3.53 -7.33 13.75
C PHE A 22 -4.21 -7.57 12.40
N GLU A 23 -5.40 -7.00 12.23
CA GLU A 23 -6.19 -7.06 11.00
C GLU A 23 -6.36 -5.67 10.36
N ALA A 24 -6.61 -5.67 9.07
CA ALA A 24 -7.03 -4.52 8.29
C ALA A 24 -8.52 -4.23 8.51
N TYR A 25 -8.84 -2.97 8.79
CA TYR A 25 -10.19 -2.46 8.95
C TYR A 25 -10.40 -1.21 8.11
N VAL A 26 -11.65 -0.95 7.74
CA VAL A 26 -12.10 0.38 7.32
C VAL A 26 -13.20 0.88 8.22
N ALA A 27 -13.22 2.18 8.48
CA ALA A 27 -14.27 2.83 9.25
C ALA A 27 -14.70 4.13 8.60
N ARG A 28 -15.98 4.49 8.78
CA ARG A 28 -16.50 5.78 8.31
C ARG A 28 -15.96 6.94 9.15
N VAL A 29 -15.73 8.08 8.52
CA VAL A 29 -15.27 9.33 9.16
C VAL A 29 -16.41 10.36 9.08
N PRO A 30 -16.62 11.23 10.11
CA PRO A 30 -15.88 11.33 11.38
C PRO A 30 -16.35 10.32 12.44
N ALA A 31 -17.50 9.66 12.23
CA ALA A 31 -18.04 8.71 13.17
C ALA A 31 -17.51 7.30 12.87
N LEU A 32 -16.47 6.87 13.61
CA LEU A 32 -15.86 5.53 13.52
C LEU A 32 -16.77 4.40 14.08
N GLY A 33 -18.09 4.53 13.92
CA GLY A 33 -19.09 3.57 14.40
C GLY A 33 -19.20 2.35 13.49
N ASP A 34 -19.39 2.59 12.19
CA ASP A 34 -19.45 1.54 11.19
C ASP A 34 -18.03 1.14 10.78
N ARG A 35 -17.66 -0.10 11.10
CA ARG A 35 -16.32 -0.66 10.86
C ARG A 35 -16.46 -1.98 10.12
N LEU A 36 -15.69 -2.16 9.07
CA LEU A 36 -15.70 -3.36 8.25
C LEU A 36 -14.33 -4.02 8.35
N LEU A 37 -14.33 -5.32 8.65
CA LEU A 37 -13.14 -6.16 8.66
C LEU A 37 -12.76 -6.50 7.21
N LEU A 38 -11.51 -6.27 6.84
CA LEU A 38 -11.01 -6.52 5.48
C LEU A 38 -10.07 -7.72 5.38
N SER A 39 -9.50 -8.17 6.50
CA SER A 39 -8.63 -9.34 6.54
C SER A 39 -9.03 -10.30 7.66
N THR A 40 -8.77 -11.59 7.48
CA THR A 40 -9.08 -12.63 8.48
C THR A 40 -7.87 -13.50 8.84
N ASP A 41 -6.71 -13.21 8.27
CA ASP A 41 -5.45 -13.95 8.43
C ASP A 41 -4.27 -13.02 8.77
N GLY A 42 -4.59 -11.87 9.37
CA GLY A 42 -3.66 -10.81 9.70
C GLY A 42 -3.37 -9.90 8.51
N GLY A 43 -3.40 -8.58 8.73
CA GLY A 43 -3.23 -7.61 7.66
C GLY A 43 -2.79 -6.22 8.13
N GLN A 44 -1.90 -5.60 7.36
CA GLN A 44 -1.59 -4.18 7.48
C GLN A 44 -2.08 -3.44 6.23
N ALA A 45 -3.28 -2.86 6.34
CA ALA A 45 -3.84 -1.98 5.31
C ALA A 45 -3.00 -0.72 5.17
N ARG A 46 -2.64 -0.36 3.93
CA ARG A 46 -1.79 0.82 3.70
C ARG A 46 -2.23 1.69 2.53
N VAL A 47 -2.89 1.15 1.50
CA VAL A 47 -3.15 1.90 0.26
C VAL A 47 -4.52 1.57 -0.33
N TRP A 48 -5.26 2.62 -0.72
CA TRP A 48 -6.47 2.55 -1.57
C TRP A 48 -6.07 2.71 -3.04
N SER A 49 -6.82 2.12 -3.96
CA SER A 49 -6.78 2.57 -5.36
C SER A 49 -7.29 4.01 -5.45
N ASP A 50 -6.86 4.76 -6.47
CA ASP A 50 -7.24 6.17 -6.66
C ASP A 50 -8.75 6.34 -6.91
N ASP A 51 -9.40 5.32 -7.45
CA ASP A 51 -10.85 5.27 -7.65
C ASP A 51 -11.62 4.73 -6.42
N GLY A 52 -10.91 4.31 -5.37
CA GLY A 52 -11.49 3.77 -4.13
C GLY A 52 -12.12 2.38 -4.28
N SER A 53 -12.01 1.74 -5.45
CA SER A 53 -12.61 0.44 -5.73
C SER A 53 -11.81 -0.75 -5.21
N GLU A 54 -10.58 -0.54 -4.75
CA GLU A 54 -9.70 -1.59 -4.23
C GLU A 54 -8.92 -1.10 -3.01
N LEU A 55 -8.61 -2.03 -2.12
CA LEU A 55 -7.72 -1.80 -0.98
C LEU A 55 -6.63 -2.86 -0.94
N PHE A 56 -5.40 -2.41 -0.73
CA PHE A 56 -4.21 -3.27 -0.70
C PHE A 56 -3.65 -3.37 0.72
N TYR A 57 -3.26 -4.60 1.09
CA TYR A 57 -2.64 -4.86 2.39
C TYR A 57 -1.59 -5.96 2.30
N ARG A 58 -0.66 -5.97 3.26
CA ARG A 58 0.30 -7.07 3.45
C ARG A 58 -0.26 -8.06 4.47
N ARG A 59 -0.34 -9.32 4.10
CA ARG A 59 -0.69 -10.40 5.02
C ARG A 59 0.44 -10.66 6.00
N LEU A 60 0.11 -10.80 7.29
CA LEU A 60 1.14 -10.92 8.33
C LEU A 60 1.85 -12.28 8.35
N SER A 61 1.16 -13.36 7.97
CA SER A 61 1.71 -14.72 8.07
C SER A 61 2.87 -14.99 7.10
N ASP A 62 2.84 -14.42 5.90
CA ASP A 62 3.82 -14.68 4.84
C ASP A 62 4.26 -13.44 4.06
N GLY A 63 3.76 -12.26 4.43
CA GLY A 63 4.04 -11.01 3.74
C GLY A 63 3.43 -10.93 2.34
N ALA A 64 2.50 -11.81 1.96
CA ALA A 64 1.82 -11.74 0.67
C ALA A 64 1.11 -10.39 0.48
N MET A 65 1.08 -9.92 -0.77
CA MET A 65 0.24 -8.79 -1.15
C MET A 65 -1.17 -9.28 -1.39
N MET A 66 -2.12 -8.68 -0.69
CA MET A 66 -3.53 -8.98 -0.76
C MET A 66 -4.28 -7.76 -1.28
N MET A 67 -5.37 -8.01 -2.00
CA MET A 67 -6.28 -7.01 -2.52
C MET A 67 -7.70 -7.33 -2.02
N VAL A 68 -8.47 -6.30 -1.68
CA VAL A 68 -9.90 -6.44 -1.37
C VAL A 68 -10.67 -5.51 -2.32
N PRO A 69 -11.59 -6.03 -3.13
CA PRO A 69 -12.46 -5.18 -3.94
C PRO A 69 -13.47 -4.50 -3.02
N ILE A 70 -13.71 -3.22 -3.27
CA ILE A 70 -14.59 -2.36 -2.51
C ILE A 70 -15.69 -1.85 -3.44
N ALA A 71 -16.93 -2.18 -3.12
CA ALA A 71 -18.09 -1.74 -3.89
C ALA A 71 -18.96 -0.78 -3.09
N GLY A 72 -19.61 0.15 -3.79
CA GLY A 72 -20.62 1.04 -3.22
C GLY A 72 -20.06 2.33 -2.62
N SER A 73 -20.90 3.36 -2.61
CA SER A 73 -20.71 4.64 -1.91
C SER A 73 -22.12 5.21 -1.67
N PRO A 74 -22.44 5.74 -0.47
CA PRO A 74 -21.57 6.01 0.68
C PRO A 74 -21.36 4.82 1.62
N VAL A 75 -22.03 3.68 1.37
CA VAL A 75 -21.88 2.45 2.17
C VAL A 75 -20.97 1.49 1.42
N LEU A 76 -19.79 1.23 1.97
CA LEU A 76 -18.86 0.28 1.38
C LEU A 76 -19.29 -1.16 1.65
N THR A 77 -19.13 -1.99 0.64
CA THR A 77 -19.28 -3.45 0.68
C THR A 77 -17.97 -4.08 0.22
N PRO A 78 -17.14 -4.55 1.17
CA PRO A 78 -15.94 -5.31 0.84
C PRO A 78 -16.30 -6.67 0.25
N GLY A 79 -15.65 -7.03 -0.84
CA GLY A 79 -15.67 -8.39 -1.37
C GLY A 79 -14.65 -9.30 -0.67
N PRO A 80 -14.44 -10.51 -1.19
CA PRO A 80 -13.44 -11.43 -0.63
C PRO A 80 -12.02 -10.89 -0.84
N ALA A 81 -11.14 -11.12 0.13
CA ALA A 81 -9.72 -10.83 -0.04
C ALA A 81 -9.08 -11.81 -1.02
N GLU A 82 -8.31 -11.27 -1.97
CA GLU A 82 -7.66 -12.01 -3.05
C GLU A 82 -6.13 -11.89 -2.96
N LEU A 83 -5.44 -12.99 -3.27
CA LEU A 83 -3.98 -13.00 -3.35
C LEU A 83 -3.53 -12.31 -4.65
N LEU A 84 -2.87 -11.17 -4.53
CA LEU A 84 -2.29 -10.46 -5.67
C LEU A 84 -0.89 -10.98 -6.00
N SER A 85 -0.05 -11.18 -4.99
CA SER A 85 1.32 -11.66 -5.17
C SER A 85 1.93 -12.23 -3.89
N LYS A 86 2.85 -13.20 -4.03
CA LYS A 86 3.67 -13.69 -2.91
C LYS A 86 4.76 -12.68 -2.55
N ALA A 87 5.32 -12.76 -1.34
CA ALA A 87 6.37 -11.85 -0.88
C ALA A 87 7.66 -11.85 -1.73
N ALA A 88 7.95 -12.93 -2.48
CA ALA A 88 8.89 -13.02 -3.61
C ALA A 88 10.19 -12.17 -3.56
N GLY A 89 10.87 -12.09 -2.41
CA GLY A 89 12.11 -11.32 -2.24
C GLY A 89 11.91 -9.81 -2.05
N TYR A 90 10.68 -9.34 -1.97
CA TYR A 90 10.33 -7.99 -1.56
C TYR A 90 10.43 -7.84 -0.05
N SER A 91 10.85 -6.66 0.40
CA SER A 91 10.75 -6.28 1.79
C SER A 91 9.29 -6.31 2.19
N THR A 92 8.98 -6.93 3.33
CA THR A 92 7.62 -7.02 3.87
C THR A 92 7.36 -5.99 4.97
N GLY A 93 8.39 -5.20 5.34
CA GLY A 93 8.27 -4.10 6.28
C GLY A 93 7.87 -4.53 7.70
N ALA A 94 8.20 -5.76 8.08
CA ALA A 94 7.88 -6.29 9.40
C ALA A 94 9.05 -6.09 10.38
N ALA A 95 8.77 -5.38 11.47
CA ALA A 95 9.36 -5.72 12.75
C ALA A 95 8.28 -5.60 13.83
N ILE A 96 8.13 -6.66 14.62
CA ILE A 96 7.35 -6.69 15.85
C ILE A 96 8.37 -6.45 16.98
N GLY A 97 8.34 -5.26 17.59
CA GLY A 97 9.35 -4.79 18.54
C GLY A 97 9.94 -3.44 18.13
N ASP A 98 11.22 -3.21 18.41
CA ASP A 98 11.88 -1.90 18.38
C ASP A 98 12.22 -1.34 16.96
N GLU A 99 11.47 -1.71 15.91
CA GLU A 99 11.77 -1.28 14.54
C GLU A 99 10.58 -0.81 13.68
N VAL A 100 10.95 0.00 12.70
CA VAL A 100 10.16 1.00 11.97
C VAL A 100 9.31 0.39 10.86
N PHE A 101 7.99 0.64 10.90
CA PHE A 101 7.05 0.36 9.81
C PHE A 101 7.26 1.31 8.64
N VAL A 102 8.23 1.03 7.77
CA VAL A 102 8.38 1.77 6.51
C VAL A 102 7.34 1.31 5.50
N ASN A 103 6.76 2.26 4.75
CA ASN A 103 6.01 1.94 3.54
C ASN A 103 6.97 1.29 2.55
N ASN A 104 6.82 -0.03 2.41
CA ASN A 104 7.65 -0.89 1.58
C ASN A 104 7.04 -1.12 0.19
N TYR A 105 5.84 -0.58 -0.04
CA TYR A 105 5.22 -0.51 -1.34
C TYR A 105 4.35 0.74 -1.48
N ASP A 106 4.10 1.10 -2.73
CA ASP A 106 3.08 2.07 -3.13
C ASP A 106 2.42 1.60 -4.43
N VAL A 107 1.23 2.09 -4.72
CA VAL A 107 0.44 1.68 -5.89
C VAL A 107 0.25 2.89 -6.79
N THR A 108 0.40 2.70 -8.11
CA THR A 108 0.09 3.77 -9.06
C THR A 108 -1.39 4.10 -9.00
N ALA A 109 -1.75 5.36 -9.32
CA ALA A 109 -3.13 5.84 -9.23
C ALA A 109 -4.14 4.88 -9.90
N ASN A 110 -3.80 4.33 -11.06
CA ASN A 110 -4.64 3.38 -11.78
C ASN A 110 -4.69 1.95 -11.19
N GLY A 111 -4.12 1.67 -10.01
CA GLY A 111 -4.10 0.35 -9.35
C GLY A 111 -3.21 -0.72 -10.01
N GLN A 112 -2.71 -0.46 -11.23
CA GLN A 112 -2.13 -1.51 -12.08
C GLN A 112 -0.65 -1.78 -11.85
N ARG A 113 0.07 -0.89 -11.17
CA ARG A 113 1.51 -1.05 -10.93
C ARG A 113 1.84 -0.79 -9.49
N PHE A 114 2.82 -1.54 -9.01
CA PHE A 114 3.30 -1.46 -7.64
C PHE A 114 4.76 -1.05 -7.68
N LEU A 115 5.11 -0.02 -6.93
CA LEU A 115 6.48 0.21 -6.50
C LEU A 115 6.69 -0.66 -5.26
N MET A 116 7.65 -1.58 -5.27
CA MET A 116 7.96 -2.41 -4.11
C MET A 116 9.45 -2.37 -3.80
N LEU A 117 9.79 -2.19 -2.53
CA LEU A 117 11.17 -2.30 -2.07
C LEU A 117 11.59 -3.77 -2.06
N THR A 118 12.76 -4.08 -2.61
CA THR A 118 13.35 -5.41 -2.50
C THR A 118 13.99 -5.59 -1.12
N GLY A 119 14.01 -6.82 -0.61
CA GLY A 119 14.73 -7.18 0.61
C GLY A 119 16.24 -7.01 0.43
N ASN A 120 16.95 -6.92 1.56
CA ASN A 120 18.38 -6.57 1.67
C ASN A 120 19.25 -7.09 0.49
N ASN A 121 19.48 -6.22 -0.48
CA ASN A 121 20.52 -6.40 -1.49
C ASN A 121 21.58 -5.33 -1.24
N PRO A 122 22.81 -5.68 -0.81
CA PRO A 122 23.85 -4.71 -0.50
C PRO A 122 24.32 -3.87 -1.70
N GLN A 123 23.75 -4.11 -2.90
CA GLN A 123 24.08 -3.44 -4.16
C GLN A 123 23.02 -2.41 -4.63
N VAL A 124 21.94 -2.15 -3.88
CA VAL A 124 20.95 -1.14 -4.31
C VAL A 124 21.57 0.25 -4.22
N ARG A 125 21.97 0.79 -5.38
CA ARG A 125 22.26 2.22 -5.53
C ARG A 125 20.96 2.96 -5.79
N VAL A 126 20.45 3.63 -4.76
CA VAL A 126 19.43 4.67 -4.93
C VAL A 126 20.15 5.92 -5.45
N ASN A 127 19.90 6.28 -6.70
CA ASN A 127 20.36 7.55 -7.25
C ASN A 127 19.25 8.58 -7.06
N VAL A 128 19.46 9.54 -6.17
CA VAL A 128 18.55 10.68 -6.02
C VAL A 128 19.02 11.77 -6.96
N VAL A 129 18.25 12.02 -8.02
CA VAL A 129 18.52 13.10 -8.97
C VAL A 129 17.71 14.33 -8.56
N TYR A 130 18.40 15.35 -8.08
CA TYR A 130 17.81 16.67 -7.85
C TYR A 130 17.76 17.45 -9.16
N ASN A 131 16.71 18.25 -9.37
CA ASN A 131 16.50 19.02 -10.61
C ASN A 131 16.41 18.18 -11.89
N TRP A 132 15.82 16.98 -11.80
CA TRP A 132 15.72 16.00 -12.89
C TRP A 132 15.24 16.57 -14.23
N ARG A 133 14.37 17.59 -14.22
CA ARG A 133 13.89 18.25 -15.45
C ARG A 133 15.02 18.92 -16.23
N ARG A 134 15.95 19.58 -15.54
CA ARG A 134 17.12 20.21 -16.15
C ARG A 134 18.09 19.15 -16.68
N GLU A 135 18.34 18.12 -15.89
CA GLU A 135 19.27 17.05 -16.25
C GLU A 135 18.76 16.18 -17.41
N LEU A 136 17.44 15.96 -17.51
CA LEU A 136 16.82 15.28 -18.65
C LEU A 136 16.95 16.11 -19.93
N LEU A 137 16.74 17.43 -19.86
CA LEU A 137 16.86 18.32 -21.01
C LEU A 137 18.31 18.44 -21.49
N GLU A 138 19.28 18.52 -20.57
CA GLU A 138 20.71 18.56 -20.91
C GLU A 138 21.17 17.26 -21.58
N ARG A 139 20.64 16.10 -21.17
CA ARG A 139 20.97 14.81 -21.80
C ARG A 139 20.27 14.63 -23.16
N ALA A 140 19.00 15.02 -23.27
CA ALA A 140 18.26 14.94 -24.54
C ALA A 140 18.82 15.91 -25.61
N CYS A 141 19.37 17.06 -25.21
CA CYS A 141 20.04 17.97 -26.14
C CYS A 141 21.42 17.46 -26.59
N ASN A 142 22.14 16.71 -25.73
CA ASN A 142 23.45 16.15 -26.07
C ASN A 142 23.39 14.88 -26.94
N GLU A 143 22.23 14.23 -27.06
CA GLU A 143 22.00 13.07 -27.96
C GLU A 143 21.52 13.49 -29.37
N GLY A 144 21.44 14.79 -29.66
CA GLY A 144 21.05 15.33 -30.97
C GLY A 144 22.17 15.43 -32.01
N ASP A 145 23.42 15.09 -31.68
CA ASP A 145 24.59 15.16 -32.57
C ASP A 145 25.23 13.77 -32.80
N LEU A 146 24.47 12.84 -33.38
CA LEU A 146 25.00 11.68 -34.13
C LEU A 146 24.30 11.54 -35.47
#